data_AF-A0A3E3HYK0-F1
#
_entry.id   AF-A0A3E3HYK0-F1
#
_cell.length_a   1.000
_cell.length_b   1.000
_cell.length_c   1.000
_cell.angle_alpha   90.00
_cell.angle_beta   90.00
_cell.angle_gamma   90.00
#
_symmetry.space_group_name_H-M   'P 1'
#
loop_
_entity.id
_entity.type
_entity.pdbx_description
1 polymer ?
#
loop_
_entity_poly.entity_id
_entity_poly.type
_entity_poly.pdbx_seq_one_letter_code
_entity_poly.pdbx_strand_id
1 'polypeptide(L)'
;MKEVKRGDVIIHSYKKQIIAISVAKKDVYVAKKPVELSNDWQTDGWRVDTQYIVFPNPIITSNYMEELLELQPQTSAPFNRLGRGNTGYLFEATREMYEFIIAQTATYPQNENALKQALELVNQIEHPQNKVSEVEVVMELEAFKANILSVDKLAILLKETKPHKSQKTEVEVLYRSPYLKKMVKRMANGICQMCGEKAPFYDRNNEPYLEEHHVKQLAKGGSDTMDNVVAICPNCHRRVHVLKKDEDIIILEKMAKQNNNRYQRLLAYIEKMQNEQSINSLEEDMLQLMELQNEDSPNTNRSN
;
A
#
# COMPACT_ATOMS: atom_id res chain seq x y z
N MET A 1 8.69 8.67 22.01
CA MET A 1 10.03 8.29 21.47
C MET A 1 10.10 6.82 21.06
N LYS A 2 9.62 5.85 21.86
CA LYS A 2 9.77 4.41 21.57
C LYS A 2 9.09 3.93 20.28
N GLU A 3 8.17 4.72 19.76
CA GLU A 3 7.39 4.38 18.56
C GLU A 3 8.00 4.97 17.29
N VAL A 4 9.05 5.80 17.39
CA VAL A 4 9.65 6.41 16.20
C VAL A 4 10.34 5.37 15.33
N LYS A 5 9.91 5.31 14.08
CA LYS A 5 10.40 4.40 13.04
C LYS A 5 11.23 5.12 11.99
N ARG A 6 12.06 4.36 11.28
CA ARG A 6 12.73 4.85 10.08
C ARG A 6 11.69 5.39 9.10
N GLY A 7 11.90 6.61 8.60
CA GLY A 7 10.99 7.29 7.68
C GLY A 7 10.04 8.27 8.35
N ASP A 8 9.85 8.18 9.68
CA ASP A 8 8.99 9.10 10.40
C ASP A 8 9.46 10.55 10.26
N VAL A 9 8.49 11.42 10.06
CA VAL A 9 8.69 12.86 9.94
C VAL A 9 8.47 13.51 11.31
N ILE A 10 9.43 14.31 11.76
CA ILE A 10 9.41 14.97 13.06
C ILE A 10 9.42 16.48 12.85
N ILE A 11 8.38 17.15 13.33
CA ILE A 11 8.22 18.60 13.26
C ILE A 11 8.84 19.23 14.52
N HIS A 12 9.73 20.21 14.34
CA HIS A 12 10.41 20.87 15.46
C HIS A 12 9.75 22.19 15.80
N SER A 13 9.14 22.25 16.98
CA SER A 13 8.58 23.47 17.56
C SER A 13 9.51 24.05 18.63
N TYR A 14 9.89 25.31 18.48
CA TYR A 14 10.67 26.05 19.47
C TYR A 14 10.18 27.49 19.58
N LYS A 15 10.00 28.00 20.80
CA LYS A 15 9.49 29.36 21.05
C LYS A 15 8.20 29.70 20.25
N LYS A 16 7.25 28.75 20.20
CA LYS A 16 5.98 28.86 19.45
C LYS A 16 6.13 28.94 17.93
N GLN A 17 7.29 28.54 17.42
CA GLN A 17 7.59 28.55 16.00
C GLN A 17 7.92 27.15 15.52
N ILE A 18 7.44 26.78 14.34
CA ILE A 18 7.95 25.59 13.64
C ILE A 18 9.18 26.01 12.86
N ILE A 19 10.35 25.54 13.29
CA ILE A 19 11.65 26.02 12.83
C ILE A 19 12.36 25.03 11.90
N ALA A 20 11.97 23.77 11.94
CA ALA A 20 12.64 22.71 11.21
C ALA A 20 11.75 21.48 11.10
N ILE A 21 12.18 20.59 10.22
CA ILE A 21 11.65 19.25 10.07
C ILE A 21 12.80 18.25 10.10
N SER A 22 12.50 17.02 10.46
CA SER A 22 13.45 15.92 10.42
C SER A 22 12.83 14.69 9.83
N VAL A 23 13.65 13.90 9.16
CA VAL A 23 13.28 12.55 8.72
C VAL A 23 14.15 11.54 9.47
N ALA A 24 13.51 10.60 10.15
CA ALA A 24 14.20 9.56 10.92
C ALA A 24 14.95 8.59 9.98
N LYS A 25 16.26 8.45 10.18
CA LYS A 25 17.12 7.58 9.34
C LYS A 25 17.06 6.11 9.76
N LYS A 26 16.67 5.84 11.00
CA LYS A 26 16.48 4.49 11.55
C LYS A 26 15.44 4.50 12.67
N ASP A 27 14.98 3.31 13.01
CA ASP A 27 14.19 3.06 14.21
C ASP A 27 14.92 3.56 15.45
N VAL A 28 14.14 4.00 16.44
CA VAL A 28 14.63 4.36 17.76
C VAL A 28 15.40 3.22 18.41
N TYR A 29 16.46 3.56 19.13
CA TYR A 29 17.31 2.60 19.84
C TYR A 29 17.70 3.14 21.21
N VAL A 30 18.05 2.24 22.12
CA VAL A 30 18.53 2.62 23.45
C VAL A 30 19.91 3.25 23.32
N ALA A 31 20.12 4.38 23.98
CA ALA A 31 21.40 5.08 24.01
C ALA A 31 21.57 5.83 25.33
N LYS A 32 22.82 6.11 25.69
CA LYS A 32 23.14 6.95 26.83
C LYS A 32 22.86 8.43 26.51
N LYS A 33 22.47 9.19 27.53
CA LYS A 33 22.33 10.65 27.45
C LYS A 33 23.65 11.27 26.95
N PRO A 34 23.61 12.13 25.92
CA PRO A 34 24.77 12.89 25.46
C PRO A 34 25.45 13.66 26.61
N VAL A 35 26.78 13.64 26.66
CA VAL A 35 27.56 14.23 27.75
C VAL A 35 27.43 15.76 27.76
N GLU A 36 27.14 16.34 26.61
CA GLU A 36 26.96 17.77 26.40
C GLU A 36 25.63 18.30 26.98
N LEU A 37 24.68 17.42 27.32
CA LEU A 37 23.39 17.80 27.88
C LEU A 37 23.45 17.89 29.42
N SER A 38 23.61 19.11 29.91
CA SER A 38 23.55 19.44 31.34
C SER A 38 22.09 19.59 31.81
N ASN A 39 21.37 18.48 31.97
CA ASN A 39 20.03 18.46 32.54
C ASN A 39 19.81 17.26 33.48
N ASP A 40 18.72 17.27 34.24
CA ASP A 40 18.38 16.27 35.25
C ASP A 40 17.81 14.96 34.67
N TRP A 41 17.90 14.74 33.35
CA TRP A 41 17.39 13.52 32.74
C TRP A 41 18.25 12.31 33.06
N GLN A 42 17.60 11.15 33.07
CA GLN A 42 18.23 9.86 33.30
C GLN A 42 19.34 9.58 32.27
N THR A 43 20.36 8.83 32.70
CA THR A 43 21.50 8.46 31.86
C THR A 43 21.12 7.47 30.76
N ASP A 44 20.18 6.56 31.03
CA ASP A 44 19.62 5.66 30.02
C ASP A 44 18.42 6.30 29.34
N GLY A 45 18.42 6.27 28.01
CA GLY A 45 17.38 6.90 27.21
C GLY A 45 17.23 6.30 25.81
N TRP A 46 16.51 7.05 24.97
CA TRP A 46 16.19 6.67 23.59
C TRP A 46 16.83 7.67 22.64
N ARG A 47 17.40 7.18 21.54
CA ARG A 47 17.98 8.00 20.48
C ARG A 47 17.37 7.65 19.13
N VAL A 48 17.13 8.69 18.35
CA VAL A 48 16.73 8.60 16.94
C VAL A 48 17.76 9.38 16.15
N ASP A 49 18.35 8.74 15.15
CA ASP A 49 19.24 9.47 14.23
C ASP A 49 18.37 10.04 13.11
N THR A 50 18.45 11.35 12.89
CA THR A 50 17.61 12.05 11.92
C THR A 50 18.45 12.79 10.88
N GLN A 51 17.83 13.08 9.73
CA GLN A 51 18.28 14.18 8.89
C GLN A 51 17.52 15.43 9.31
N TYR A 52 18.22 16.42 9.85
CA TYR A 52 17.62 17.69 10.29
C TYR A 52 17.66 18.73 9.18
N ILE A 53 16.53 19.38 8.91
CA ILE A 53 16.36 20.36 7.83
C ILE A 53 15.70 21.60 8.43
N VAL A 54 16.40 22.73 8.38
CA VAL A 54 15.92 24.01 8.92
C VAL A 54 15.02 24.70 7.90
N PHE A 55 13.95 25.33 8.37
CA PHE A 55 13.16 26.25 7.57
C PHE A 55 13.74 27.67 7.68
N PRO A 56 14.16 28.28 6.55
CA PRO A 56 14.60 29.67 6.55
C PRO A 56 13.55 30.64 7.12
N ASN A 57 12.27 30.37 6.88
CA ASN A 57 11.15 31.15 7.39
C ASN A 57 10.25 30.28 8.28
N PRO A 58 10.31 30.44 9.61
CA PRO A 58 9.48 29.65 10.51
C PRO A 58 8.02 30.12 10.51
N ILE A 59 7.08 29.20 10.70
CA ILE A 59 5.67 29.54 10.96
C ILE A 59 5.42 29.74 12.45
N ILE A 60 4.59 30.73 12.81
CA ILE A 60 4.22 31.00 14.20
C ILE A 60 2.94 30.22 14.50
N THR A 61 3.00 29.25 15.41
CA THR A 61 1.86 28.34 15.69
C THR A 61 0.63 29.08 16.22
N SER A 62 0.83 30.18 16.95
CA SER A 62 -0.27 31.00 17.48
C SER A 62 -1.12 31.67 16.39
N ASN A 63 -0.60 31.83 15.17
CA ASN A 63 -1.37 32.39 14.06
C ASN A 63 -2.40 31.40 13.49
N TYR A 64 -2.26 30.11 13.83
CA TYR A 64 -3.03 29.00 13.27
C TYR A 64 -3.61 28.11 14.38
N MET A 65 -3.83 28.66 15.58
CA MET A 65 -4.13 27.85 16.75
C MET A 65 -5.51 27.18 16.67
N GLU A 66 -6.48 27.80 16.01
CA GLU A 66 -7.81 27.22 15.82
C GLU A 66 -7.71 25.93 15.00
N GLU A 67 -7.05 26.00 13.85
CA GLU A 67 -6.83 24.87 12.95
C GLU A 67 -5.95 23.80 13.60
N LEU A 68 -4.88 24.20 14.30
CA LEU A 68 -4.01 23.24 14.98
C LEU A 68 -4.74 22.50 16.11
N LEU A 69 -5.66 23.14 16.83
CA LEU A 69 -6.47 22.48 17.87
C LEU A 69 -7.52 21.54 17.29
N GLU A 70 -8.07 21.86 16.12
CA GLU A 70 -9.01 20.99 15.40
C GLU A 70 -8.30 19.75 14.84
N LEU A 71 -7.12 19.94 14.25
CA LEU A 71 -6.42 18.90 13.50
C LEU A 71 -5.54 17.98 14.38
N GLN A 72 -5.07 18.43 15.54
CA GLN A 72 -4.20 17.63 16.42
C GLN A 72 -4.87 16.32 16.92
N PRO A 73 -4.11 15.32 17.39
CA PRO A 73 -4.72 14.10 17.89
C PRO A 73 -5.55 14.35 19.16
N GLN A 74 -6.56 13.51 19.40
CA GLN A 74 -7.44 13.64 20.57
C GLN A 74 -6.74 13.27 21.88
N THR A 75 -5.70 12.44 21.81
CA THR A 75 -4.85 12.02 22.93
C THR A 75 -3.39 12.30 22.61
N SER A 76 -2.55 12.51 23.63
CA SER A 76 -1.11 12.81 23.42
C SER A 76 -0.84 14.04 22.54
N ALA A 77 -1.74 15.03 22.60
CA ALA A 77 -1.71 16.21 21.74
C ALA A 77 -0.63 17.22 22.16
N PRO A 78 -0.01 17.94 21.20
CA PRO A 78 1.00 18.96 21.50
C PRO A 78 0.42 20.21 22.17
N PHE A 79 -0.87 20.53 21.99
CA PHE A 79 -1.52 21.69 22.61
C PHE A 79 -2.69 21.29 23.51
N ASN A 80 -2.88 22.02 24.61
CA ASN A 80 -4.06 21.91 25.46
C ASN A 80 -5.25 22.71 24.90
N ARG A 81 -6.42 22.55 25.53
CA ARG A 81 -7.67 23.25 25.14
C ARG A 81 -7.59 24.78 25.14
N LEU A 82 -6.58 25.37 25.79
CA LEU A 82 -6.34 26.81 25.81
C LEU A 82 -5.33 27.26 24.74
N GLY A 83 -4.92 26.36 23.83
CA GLY A 83 -3.93 26.64 22.80
C GLY A 83 -2.50 26.79 23.33
N ARG A 84 -2.22 26.35 24.56
CA ARG A 84 -0.87 26.35 25.13
C ARG A 84 -0.22 25.00 24.89
N GLY A 85 1.09 25.00 24.62
CA GLY A 85 1.86 23.76 24.47
C GLY A 85 1.80 22.92 25.76
N ASN A 86 1.55 21.62 25.61
CA ASN A 86 1.63 20.67 26.70
C ASN A 86 3.10 20.43 27.10
N THR A 87 3.32 20.08 28.37
CA THR A 87 4.65 19.70 28.84
C THR A 87 4.98 18.30 28.33
N GLY A 88 5.99 18.20 27.47
CA GLY A 88 6.46 16.96 26.87
C GLY A 88 7.50 17.24 25.80
N TYR A 89 8.23 16.20 25.40
CA TYR A 89 9.33 16.34 24.42
C TYR A 89 8.91 15.93 23.01
N LEU A 90 8.09 14.88 22.90
CA LEU A 90 7.57 14.38 21.64
C LEU A 90 6.09 14.08 21.81
N PHE A 91 5.30 14.51 20.83
CA PHE A 91 3.86 14.31 20.75
C PHE A 91 3.55 13.68 19.39
N GLU A 92 2.41 13.00 19.32
CA GLU A 92 1.88 12.55 18.04
C GLU A 92 1.33 13.76 17.27
N ALA A 93 1.43 13.69 15.95
CA ALA A 93 0.72 14.56 15.02
C ALA A 93 -0.15 13.67 14.15
N THR A 94 -1.41 14.05 13.97
CA THR A 94 -2.24 13.42 12.95
C THR A 94 -1.67 13.75 11.57
N ARG A 95 -2.09 12.96 10.58
CA ARG A 95 -1.74 13.22 9.19
C ARG A 95 -2.24 14.60 8.76
N GLU A 96 -3.46 14.95 9.12
CA GLU A 96 -4.11 16.20 8.73
C GLU A 96 -3.39 17.41 9.34
N MET A 97 -2.96 17.32 10.61
CA MET A 97 -2.16 18.35 11.26
C MET A 97 -0.80 18.52 10.57
N TYR A 98 -0.14 17.41 10.22
CA TYR A 98 1.12 17.43 9.48
C TYR A 98 0.95 18.11 8.11
N GLU A 99 -0.02 17.67 7.31
CA GLU A 99 -0.28 18.21 5.97
C GLU A 99 -0.58 19.71 6.03
N PHE A 100 -1.35 20.16 7.02
CA PHE A 100 -1.60 21.58 7.26
C PHE A 100 -0.33 22.37 7.58
N ILE A 101 0.52 21.87 8.49
CA ILE A 101 1.79 22.53 8.84
C ILE A 101 2.70 22.66 7.62
N ILE A 102 2.81 21.59 6.82
CA ILE A 102 3.61 21.61 5.58
C ILE A 102 3.03 22.61 4.58
N ALA A 103 1.72 22.65 4.40
CA ALA A 103 1.06 23.59 3.51
C ALA A 103 1.31 25.05 3.94
N GLN A 104 1.17 25.37 5.23
CA GLN A 104 1.50 26.71 5.76
C GLN A 104 2.98 27.04 5.59
N THR A 105 3.87 26.09 5.84
CA THR A 105 5.32 26.25 5.64
C THR A 105 5.66 26.53 4.18
N ALA A 106 4.93 25.90 3.25
CA ALA A 106 5.10 26.03 1.81
C ALA A 106 4.61 27.38 1.24
N THR A 107 3.87 28.17 2.01
CA THR A 107 3.47 29.53 1.61
C THR A 107 4.66 30.49 1.54
N TYR A 108 5.78 30.16 2.18
CA TYR A 108 7.04 30.91 2.12
C TYR A 108 7.95 30.32 1.03
N PRO A 109 8.20 31.02 -0.08
CA PRO A 109 9.05 30.51 -1.17
C PRO A 109 10.46 30.11 -0.72
N GLN A 110 11.00 30.76 0.32
CA GLN A 110 12.31 30.46 0.88
C GLN A 110 12.39 29.06 1.49
N ASN A 111 11.26 28.48 1.90
CA ASN A 111 11.20 27.14 2.48
C ASN A 111 11.13 26.04 1.41
N GLU A 112 10.97 26.38 0.13
CA GLU A 112 10.73 25.41 -0.94
C GLU A 112 11.84 24.34 -1.03
N ASN A 113 13.11 24.75 -0.97
CA ASN A 113 14.24 23.81 -1.01
C ASN A 113 14.27 22.88 0.20
N ALA A 114 13.95 23.40 1.39
CA ALA A 114 13.88 22.60 2.61
C ALA A 114 12.76 21.55 2.54
N LEU A 115 11.60 21.94 2.00
CA LEU A 115 10.47 21.03 1.82
C LEU A 115 10.74 19.97 0.74
N LYS A 116 11.34 20.36 -0.40
CA LYS A 116 11.77 19.40 -1.43
C LYS A 116 12.76 18.37 -0.86
N GLN A 117 13.76 18.83 -0.12
CA GLN A 117 14.73 17.96 0.53
C GLN A 117 14.06 16.99 1.52
N ALA A 118 13.07 17.45 2.30
CA ALA A 118 12.34 16.58 3.22
C ALA A 118 11.51 15.52 2.48
N LEU A 119 10.77 15.92 1.44
CA LEU A 119 9.95 15.03 0.62
C LEU A 119 10.80 13.99 -0.11
N GLU A 120 11.95 14.38 -0.68
CA GLU A 120 12.89 13.46 -1.31
C GLU A 120 13.35 12.36 -0.35
N LEU A 121 13.67 12.72 0.90
CA LEU A 121 14.14 11.77 1.90
C LEU A 121 13.04 10.80 2.34
N VAL A 122 11.82 11.28 2.57
CA VAL A 122 10.67 10.42 2.91
C VAL A 122 10.43 9.44 1.78
N ASN A 123 10.35 9.93 0.55
CA ASN A 123 10.13 9.12 -0.64
C ASN A 123 11.23 8.06 -0.86
N GLN A 124 12.50 8.42 -0.69
CA GLN A 124 13.61 7.46 -0.79
C GLN A 124 13.54 6.36 0.29
N ILE A 125 13.03 6.67 1.48
CA ILE A 125 12.89 5.69 2.57
C ILE A 125 11.69 4.77 2.33
N GLU A 126 10.55 5.31 1.91
CA GLU A 126 9.35 4.52 1.61
C GLU A 126 9.52 3.64 0.36
N HIS A 127 10.29 4.13 -0.62
CA HIS A 127 10.48 3.50 -1.92
C HIS A 127 11.97 3.36 -2.28
N PRO A 128 12.74 2.54 -1.55
CA PRO A 128 14.20 2.45 -1.71
C PRO A 128 14.65 1.96 -3.09
N GLN A 129 13.78 1.30 -3.83
CA GLN A 129 14.04 0.81 -5.19
C GLN A 129 13.54 1.76 -6.28
N ASN A 130 12.81 2.82 -5.93
CA ASN A 130 12.17 3.71 -6.88
C ASN A 130 12.75 5.12 -6.73
N LYS A 131 13.46 5.59 -7.76
CA LYS A 131 14.01 6.93 -7.75
C LYS A 131 12.89 7.92 -8.05
N VAL A 132 12.35 8.55 -7.02
CA VAL A 132 11.36 9.62 -7.19
C VAL A 132 11.98 10.76 -7.98
N SER A 133 11.29 11.18 -9.04
CA SER A 133 11.75 12.23 -9.93
C SER A 133 11.56 13.61 -9.27
N GLU A 134 12.39 14.58 -9.66
CA GLU A 134 12.22 15.97 -9.20
C GLU A 134 10.81 16.50 -9.53
N VAL A 135 10.22 16.05 -10.64
CA VAL A 135 8.85 16.43 -11.04
C VAL A 135 7.81 15.89 -10.07
N GLU A 136 7.92 14.65 -9.62
CA GLU A 136 6.99 14.07 -8.63
C GLU A 136 7.05 14.83 -7.30
N VAL A 137 8.25 15.20 -6.84
CA VAL A 137 8.42 15.99 -5.61
C VAL A 137 7.78 17.38 -5.74
N VAL A 138 7.96 18.05 -6.88
CA VAL A 138 7.35 19.35 -7.15
C VAL A 138 5.82 19.24 -7.16
N MET A 139 5.28 18.24 -7.86
CA MET A 139 3.83 18.00 -7.93
C MET A 139 3.23 17.74 -6.54
N GLU A 140 3.91 16.96 -5.70
CA GLU A 140 3.46 16.67 -4.34
C GLU A 140 3.45 17.94 -3.47
N LEU A 141 4.49 18.77 -3.57
CA LEU A 141 4.54 20.05 -2.87
C LEU A 141 3.45 21.03 -3.33
N GLU A 142 3.17 21.08 -4.64
CA GLU A 142 2.08 21.88 -5.20
C GLU A 142 0.71 21.39 -4.74
N ALA A 143 0.52 20.07 -4.61
CA ALA A 143 -0.70 19.48 -4.07
C ALA A 143 -0.91 19.90 -2.60
N PHE A 144 0.13 19.88 -1.76
CA PHE A 144 0.03 20.39 -0.38
C PHE A 144 -0.37 21.86 -0.34
N LYS A 145 0.24 22.70 -1.19
CA LYS A 145 -0.14 24.11 -1.31
C LYS A 145 -1.60 24.25 -1.73
N ALA A 146 -2.05 23.48 -2.72
CA ALA A 146 -3.41 23.57 -3.25
C ALA A 146 -4.50 23.27 -2.21
N ASN A 147 -4.22 22.36 -1.25
CA ASN A 147 -5.19 21.96 -0.22
C ASN A 147 -5.65 23.10 0.71
N ILE A 148 -4.88 24.18 0.83
CA ILE A 148 -5.20 25.32 1.70
C ILE A 148 -5.68 26.56 0.93
N LEU A 149 -5.81 26.48 -0.39
CA LEU A 149 -6.18 27.62 -1.22
C LEU A 149 -7.69 27.68 -1.45
N SER A 150 -8.21 28.91 -1.55
CA SER A 150 -9.58 29.13 -1.99
C SER A 150 -9.75 28.78 -3.47
N VAL A 151 -10.99 28.49 -3.87
CA VAL A 151 -11.35 28.20 -5.27
C VAL A 151 -10.90 29.33 -6.22
N ASP A 152 -11.08 30.59 -5.82
CA ASP A 152 -10.65 31.74 -6.62
C ASP A 152 -9.13 31.76 -6.82
N LYS A 153 -8.37 31.46 -5.75
CA LYS A 153 -6.91 31.42 -5.83
C LYS A 153 -6.41 30.27 -6.70
N LEU A 154 -7.06 29.10 -6.60
CA LEU A 154 -6.80 27.96 -7.49
C LEU A 154 -7.07 28.32 -8.95
N ALA A 155 -8.18 29.00 -9.24
CA ALA A 155 -8.52 29.43 -10.60
C ALA A 155 -7.49 30.40 -11.19
N ILE A 156 -6.98 31.34 -10.39
CA ILE A 156 -5.91 32.27 -10.81
C ILE A 156 -4.63 31.49 -11.14
N LEU A 157 -4.20 30.59 -10.25
CA LEU A 157 -2.98 29.80 -10.46
C LEU A 157 -3.09 28.91 -11.70
N LEU A 158 -4.24 28.24 -11.89
CA LEU A 158 -4.51 27.41 -13.07
C LEU A 158 -4.40 28.19 -14.38
N LYS A 159 -4.86 29.45 -14.40
CA LYS A 159 -4.72 30.33 -15.57
C LYS A 159 -3.25 30.67 -15.88
N GLU A 160 -2.42 30.76 -14.84
CA GLU A 160 -1.00 31.10 -14.96
C GLU A 160 -0.11 29.87 -15.23
N THR A 161 -0.62 28.66 -14.96
CA THR A 161 0.16 27.43 -15.07
C THR A 161 0.43 27.09 -16.54
N LYS A 162 1.69 26.80 -16.85
CA LYS A 162 2.08 26.28 -18.17
C LYS A 162 2.23 24.76 -18.09
N PRO A 163 1.94 24.02 -19.17
CA PRO A 163 2.17 22.59 -19.19
C PRO A 163 3.65 22.29 -18.93
N HIS A 164 3.91 21.44 -17.93
CA HIS A 164 5.25 20.93 -17.67
C HIS A 164 5.70 20.00 -18.82
N LYS A 165 7.01 19.95 -19.05
CA LYS A 165 7.58 19.00 -20.03
C LYS A 165 7.30 17.57 -19.55
N SER A 166 6.81 16.73 -20.45
CA SER A 166 6.64 15.31 -20.17
C SER A 166 7.99 14.65 -19.93
N GLN A 167 8.03 13.74 -18.96
CA GLN A 167 9.17 12.87 -18.71
C GLN A 167 8.80 11.45 -19.11
N LYS A 168 9.75 10.74 -19.74
CA LYS A 168 9.60 9.30 -20.00
C LYS A 168 10.06 8.56 -18.76
N THR A 169 9.26 7.58 -18.32
CA THR A 169 9.64 6.65 -17.25
C THR A 169 9.80 5.26 -17.83
N GLU A 170 10.80 4.52 -17.35
CA GLU A 170 10.96 3.10 -17.67
C GLU A 170 10.12 2.28 -16.69
N VAL A 171 9.19 1.50 -17.22
CA VAL A 171 8.30 0.66 -16.40
C VAL A 171 8.74 -0.79 -16.55
N GLU A 172 9.08 -1.42 -15.43
CA GLU A 172 9.27 -2.86 -15.38
C GLU A 172 7.92 -3.58 -15.53
N VAL A 173 7.78 -4.40 -16.57
CA VAL A 173 6.57 -5.18 -16.81
C VAL A 173 6.73 -6.56 -16.17
N LEU A 174 6.10 -6.76 -15.02
CA LEU A 174 6.01 -8.07 -14.39
C LEU A 174 4.98 -8.94 -15.12
N TYR A 175 5.38 -10.17 -15.46
CA TYR A 175 4.47 -11.17 -16.04
C TYR A 175 3.35 -11.49 -15.03
N ARG A 176 2.11 -11.47 -15.50
CA ARG A 176 0.93 -11.88 -14.73
C ARG A 176 0.23 -13.01 -15.47
N SER A 177 -0.03 -14.10 -14.78
CA SER A 177 -0.65 -15.28 -15.36
C SER A 177 -2.09 -14.97 -15.80
N PRO A 178 -2.40 -15.00 -17.11
CA PRO A 178 -3.77 -14.79 -17.58
C PRO A 178 -4.72 -15.89 -17.07
N TYR A 179 -4.19 -17.07 -16.74
CA TYR A 179 -4.93 -18.18 -16.17
C TYR A 179 -5.35 -17.89 -14.73
N LEU A 180 -4.45 -17.37 -13.90
CA LEU A 180 -4.75 -16.99 -12.52
C LEU A 180 -5.84 -15.90 -12.50
N LYS A 181 -5.67 -14.88 -13.34
CA LYS A 181 -6.65 -13.80 -13.54
C LYS A 181 -8.04 -14.32 -13.84
N LYS A 182 -8.16 -15.22 -14.83
CA LYS A 182 -9.45 -15.77 -15.22
C LYS A 182 -10.02 -16.69 -14.14
N MET A 183 -9.17 -17.49 -13.50
CA MET A 183 -9.57 -18.43 -12.45
C MET A 183 -10.14 -17.70 -11.23
N VAL A 184 -9.44 -16.71 -10.68
CA VAL A 184 -9.91 -15.98 -9.49
C VAL A 184 -11.23 -15.26 -9.75
N LYS A 185 -11.42 -14.66 -10.93
CA LYS A 185 -12.67 -14.00 -11.31
C LYS A 185 -13.84 -14.99 -11.45
N ARG A 186 -13.59 -16.18 -12.03
CA ARG A 186 -14.60 -17.24 -12.11
C ARG A 186 -14.99 -17.75 -10.73
N MET A 187 -14.01 -17.94 -9.84
CA MET A 187 -14.27 -18.36 -8.45
C MET A 187 -15.08 -17.34 -7.66
N ALA A 188 -14.96 -16.05 -7.99
CA ALA A 188 -15.72 -14.98 -7.37
C ALA A 188 -17.17 -14.89 -7.90
N ASN A 189 -17.47 -15.53 -9.04
CA ASN A 189 -18.82 -15.64 -9.60
C ASN A 189 -19.58 -14.30 -9.69
N GLY A 190 -18.88 -13.25 -10.14
CA GLY A 190 -19.45 -11.91 -10.26
C GLY A 190 -19.78 -11.21 -8.96
N ILE A 191 -19.31 -11.72 -7.81
CA ILE A 191 -19.43 -11.09 -6.50
C ILE A 191 -18.06 -10.57 -6.06
N CYS A 192 -18.00 -9.31 -5.64
CA CYS A 192 -16.80 -8.72 -5.08
C CYS A 192 -16.41 -9.43 -3.78
N GLN A 193 -15.17 -9.94 -3.72
CA GLN A 193 -14.72 -10.69 -2.55
C GLN A 193 -14.45 -9.81 -1.32
N MET A 194 -14.36 -8.48 -1.50
CA MET A 194 -14.14 -7.55 -0.40
C MET A 194 -15.46 -7.03 0.20
N CYS A 195 -16.37 -6.51 -0.61
CA CYS A 195 -17.63 -5.93 -0.12
C CYS A 195 -18.84 -6.87 -0.19
N GLY A 196 -18.73 -8.02 -0.86
CA GLY A 196 -19.84 -8.98 -1.00
C GLY A 196 -20.93 -8.58 -2.00
N GLU A 197 -20.81 -7.40 -2.62
CA GLU A 197 -21.77 -6.91 -3.62
C GLU A 197 -21.52 -7.51 -5.01
N LYS A 198 -22.56 -7.50 -5.85
CA LYS A 198 -22.43 -7.86 -7.27
C LYS A 198 -21.48 -6.91 -7.99
N ALA A 199 -20.84 -7.41 -9.05
CA ALA A 199 -20.05 -6.59 -9.96
C ALA A 199 -20.89 -5.40 -10.45
N PRO A 200 -20.31 -4.18 -10.49
CA PRO A 200 -21.07 -2.96 -10.74
C PRO A 200 -21.56 -2.82 -12.19
N PHE A 201 -20.95 -3.55 -13.12
CA PHE A 201 -21.33 -3.59 -14.53
C PHE A 201 -20.75 -4.84 -15.20
N TYR A 202 -21.09 -5.04 -16.47
CA TYR A 202 -20.58 -6.12 -17.32
C TYR A 202 -19.58 -5.58 -18.34
N ASP A 203 -18.59 -6.41 -18.70
CA ASP A 203 -17.64 -6.07 -19.75
C ASP A 203 -18.22 -6.25 -21.17
N ARG A 204 -17.42 -5.99 -22.20
CA ARG A 204 -17.85 -6.13 -23.61
C ARG A 204 -18.21 -7.56 -24.01
N ASN A 205 -17.80 -8.56 -23.24
CA ASN A 205 -18.12 -9.97 -23.46
C ASN A 205 -19.30 -10.43 -22.59
N ASN A 206 -20.01 -9.48 -21.96
CA ASN A 206 -21.11 -9.74 -21.05
C ASN A 206 -20.72 -10.55 -19.80
N GLU A 207 -19.46 -10.44 -19.35
CA GLU A 207 -19.00 -11.01 -18.09
C GLU A 207 -19.05 -9.97 -16.94
N PRO A 208 -19.41 -10.36 -15.70
CA PRO A 208 -19.36 -9.46 -14.54
C PRO A 208 -17.96 -8.83 -14.36
N TYR A 209 -17.89 -7.50 -14.31
CA TYR A 209 -16.61 -6.79 -14.23
C TYR A 209 -16.05 -6.75 -12.80
N LEU A 210 -15.02 -7.56 -12.56
CA LEU A 210 -14.17 -7.53 -11.39
C LEU A 210 -12.71 -7.33 -11.80
N GLU A 211 -11.91 -6.72 -10.95
CA GLU A 211 -10.47 -6.51 -11.11
C GLU A 211 -9.70 -7.50 -10.24
N GLU A 212 -8.58 -8.01 -10.76
CA GLU A 212 -7.66 -8.80 -9.93
C GLU A 212 -6.85 -7.85 -9.05
N HIS A 213 -6.64 -8.24 -7.80
CA HIS A 213 -5.81 -7.48 -6.90
C HIS A 213 -4.89 -8.41 -6.12
N HIS A 214 -3.59 -8.13 -6.17
CA HIS A 214 -2.59 -8.79 -5.35
C HIS A 214 -2.58 -8.17 -3.95
N VAL A 215 -2.86 -8.96 -2.92
CA VAL A 215 -2.91 -8.50 -1.52
C VAL A 215 -1.56 -7.93 -1.10
N LYS A 216 -0.49 -8.70 -1.35
CA LYS A 216 0.89 -8.21 -1.39
C LYS A 216 1.25 -7.92 -2.85
N GLN A 217 1.47 -6.65 -3.18
CA GLN A 217 1.82 -6.23 -4.53
C GLN A 217 3.08 -6.94 -5.06
N LEU A 218 3.09 -7.32 -6.34
CA LEU A 218 4.23 -7.98 -6.99
C LEU A 218 5.53 -7.15 -6.89
N ALA A 219 5.44 -5.84 -7.11
CA ALA A 219 6.57 -4.91 -6.99
C ALA A 219 7.17 -4.85 -5.56
N LYS A 220 6.43 -5.32 -4.54
CA LYS A 220 6.88 -5.43 -3.15
C LYS A 220 7.23 -6.87 -2.76
N GLY A 221 7.53 -7.73 -3.75
CA GLY A 221 7.85 -9.14 -3.55
C GLY A 221 6.64 -9.99 -3.16
N GLY A 222 5.46 -9.65 -3.67
CA GLY A 222 4.28 -10.53 -3.66
C GLY A 222 4.38 -11.61 -4.73
N SER A 223 3.73 -12.75 -4.51
CA SER A 223 3.66 -13.84 -5.47
C SER A 223 2.45 -13.71 -6.40
N ASP A 224 2.58 -14.19 -7.64
CA ASP A 224 1.46 -14.29 -8.58
C ASP A 224 0.76 -15.66 -8.41
N THR A 225 0.17 -15.87 -7.24
CA THR A 225 -0.42 -17.16 -6.80
C THR A 225 -1.78 -16.96 -6.13
N MET A 226 -2.58 -18.03 -6.06
CA MET A 226 -3.98 -17.98 -5.59
C MET A 226 -4.14 -17.54 -4.13
N ASP A 227 -3.12 -17.74 -3.29
CA ASP A 227 -3.06 -17.31 -1.89
C ASP A 227 -2.75 -15.82 -1.72
N ASN A 228 -2.42 -15.11 -2.80
CA ASN A 228 -2.11 -13.69 -2.80
C ASN A 228 -3.02 -12.87 -3.74
N VAL A 229 -4.03 -13.48 -4.37
CA VAL A 229 -4.89 -12.81 -5.36
C VAL A 229 -6.37 -12.91 -4.99
N VAL A 230 -7.08 -11.80 -5.18
CA VAL A 230 -8.53 -11.69 -5.03
C VAL A 230 -9.17 -11.05 -6.27
N ALA A 231 -10.48 -11.24 -6.44
CA ALA A 231 -11.30 -10.53 -7.42
C ALA A 231 -12.24 -9.55 -6.71
N ILE A 232 -12.09 -8.26 -6.99
CA ILE A 232 -12.82 -7.18 -6.31
C ILE A 232 -13.40 -6.18 -7.32
N CYS A 233 -14.42 -5.42 -6.93
CA CYS A 233 -15.00 -4.42 -7.82
C CYS A 233 -14.04 -3.21 -7.97
N PRO A 234 -14.13 -2.42 -9.07
CA PRO A 234 -13.26 -1.26 -9.31
C PRO A 234 -13.31 -0.22 -8.17
N ASN A 235 -14.46 -0.05 -7.50
CA ASN A 235 -14.59 0.85 -6.36
C ASN A 235 -13.78 0.37 -5.15
N CYS A 236 -13.87 -0.92 -4.82
CA CYS A 236 -13.08 -1.53 -3.74
C CYS A 236 -11.60 -1.53 -4.08
N HIS A 237 -11.25 -1.85 -5.34
CA HIS A 237 -9.86 -1.82 -5.80
C HIS A 237 -9.24 -0.44 -5.63
N ARG A 238 -9.92 0.61 -6.11
CA ARG A 238 -9.44 1.98 -5.93
C ARG A 238 -9.38 2.38 -4.45
N ARG A 239 -10.38 2.00 -3.64
CA ARG A 239 -10.43 2.28 -2.20
C ARG A 239 -9.19 1.75 -1.48
N VAL A 240 -8.79 0.51 -1.74
CA VAL A 240 -7.61 -0.11 -1.12
C VAL A 240 -6.34 0.68 -1.44
N HIS A 241 -6.16 1.07 -2.70
CA HIS A 241 -4.99 1.85 -3.12
C HIS A 241 -4.97 3.29 -2.58
N VAL A 242 -6.15 3.92 -2.44
CA VAL A 242 -6.28 5.30 -1.95
C VAL A 242 -6.19 5.39 -0.43
N LEU A 243 -6.96 4.56 0.28
CA LEU A 243 -7.08 4.64 1.73
C LEU A 243 -5.99 3.86 2.48
N LYS A 244 -5.45 2.78 1.90
CA LYS A 244 -4.42 1.93 2.50
C LYS A 244 -4.74 1.50 3.96
N LYS A 245 -6.00 1.17 4.26
CA LYS A 245 -6.43 0.78 5.62
C LYS A 245 -6.03 -0.66 5.93
N ASP A 246 -5.52 -0.89 7.13
CA ASP A 246 -5.16 -2.24 7.58
C ASP A 246 -6.37 -3.18 7.64
N GLU A 247 -7.54 -2.67 8.02
CA GLU A 247 -8.81 -3.41 8.02
C GLU A 247 -9.14 -4.01 6.64
N ASP A 248 -8.90 -3.24 5.59
CA ASP A 248 -9.11 -3.68 4.21
C ASP A 248 -8.14 -4.82 3.86
N ILE A 249 -6.86 -4.69 4.22
CA ILE A 249 -5.83 -5.71 3.99
C ILE A 249 -6.19 -7.03 4.69
N ILE A 250 -6.64 -6.98 5.95
CA ILE A 250 -7.05 -8.16 6.71
C ILE A 250 -8.18 -8.92 6.00
N ILE A 251 -9.18 -8.19 5.45
CA ILE A 251 -10.26 -8.80 4.67
C ILE A 251 -9.69 -9.49 3.43
N LEU A 252 -8.80 -8.80 2.71
CA LEU A 252 -8.22 -9.32 1.47
C LEU A 252 -7.34 -10.57 1.70
N GLU A 253 -6.52 -10.58 2.75
CA GLU A 253 -5.70 -11.75 3.14
C GLU A 253 -6.58 -12.97 3.44
N LYS A 254 -7.68 -12.76 4.19
CA LYS A 254 -8.66 -13.82 4.47
C LYS A 254 -9.27 -14.38 3.18
N MET A 255 -9.60 -13.52 2.22
CA MET A 255 -10.20 -13.94 0.95
C MET A 255 -9.22 -14.65 0.04
N ALA A 256 -7.97 -14.18 -0.05
CA ALA A 256 -6.93 -14.84 -0.83
C ALA A 256 -6.63 -16.24 -0.27
N LYS A 257 -6.58 -16.40 1.06
CA LYS A 257 -6.48 -17.71 1.70
C LYS A 257 -7.68 -18.62 1.36
N GLN A 258 -8.89 -18.08 1.35
CA GLN A 258 -10.08 -18.84 0.93
C GLN A 258 -10.02 -19.26 -0.55
N ASN A 259 -9.52 -18.38 -1.43
CA ASN A 259 -9.28 -18.70 -2.83
C ASN A 259 -8.30 -19.87 -2.97
N ASN A 260 -7.15 -19.80 -2.29
CA ASN A 260 -6.18 -20.89 -2.34
C ASN A 260 -6.79 -22.22 -1.85
N ASN A 261 -7.51 -22.21 -0.72
CA ASN A 261 -8.15 -23.42 -0.20
C ASN A 261 -9.15 -24.04 -1.20
N ARG A 262 -9.96 -23.21 -1.87
CA ARG A 262 -10.89 -23.68 -2.91
C ARG A 262 -10.14 -24.23 -4.12
N TYR A 263 -9.06 -23.57 -4.52
CA TYR A 263 -8.23 -23.99 -5.64
C TYR A 263 -7.53 -25.33 -5.38
N GLN A 264 -6.94 -25.52 -4.20
CA GLN A 264 -6.31 -26.79 -3.82
C GLN A 264 -7.33 -27.94 -3.79
N ARG A 265 -8.55 -27.69 -3.30
CA ARG A 265 -9.63 -28.70 -3.35
C ARG A 265 -10.02 -29.06 -4.78
N LEU A 266 -10.07 -28.09 -5.69
CA LEU A 266 -10.34 -28.35 -7.10
C LEU A 266 -9.22 -29.18 -7.73
N LEU A 267 -7.96 -28.88 -7.45
CA LEU A 267 -6.83 -29.67 -7.93
C LEU A 267 -6.90 -31.12 -7.45
N ALA A 268 -7.12 -31.33 -6.14
CA ALA A 268 -7.26 -32.66 -5.56
C ALA A 268 -8.44 -33.45 -6.18
N TYR A 269 -9.55 -32.76 -6.48
CA TYR A 269 -10.68 -33.36 -7.18
C TYR A 269 -10.32 -33.78 -8.61
N ILE A 270 -9.65 -32.91 -9.37
CA ILE A 270 -9.22 -33.19 -10.75
C ILE A 270 -8.24 -34.37 -10.77
N GLU A 271 -7.26 -34.38 -9.87
CA GLU A 271 -6.28 -35.47 -9.75
C GLU A 271 -6.96 -36.81 -9.46
N LYS A 272 -7.93 -36.83 -8.53
CA LYS A 272 -8.72 -38.02 -8.25
C LYS A 272 -9.48 -38.52 -9.49
N MET A 273 -10.13 -37.62 -10.24
CA MET A 273 -10.86 -38.00 -11.45
C MET A 273 -9.94 -38.54 -12.55
N GLN A 274 -8.75 -37.96 -12.71
CA GLN A 274 -7.77 -38.43 -13.69
C GLN A 274 -7.23 -39.81 -13.33
N ASN A 275 -6.98 -40.06 -12.05
CA ASN A 275 -6.58 -41.38 -11.58
C ASN A 275 -7.68 -42.42 -11.78
N GLU A 276 -8.95 -42.09 -11.50
CA GLU A 276 -10.09 -42.98 -11.76
C GLU A 276 -10.26 -43.27 -13.27
N GLN A 277 -10.11 -42.26 -14.14
CA GLN A 277 -10.14 -42.46 -15.60
C GLN A 277 -8.98 -43.30 -16.11
N SER A 278 -7.78 -43.11 -15.56
CA SER A 278 -6.60 -43.91 -15.92
C SER A 278 -6.73 -45.37 -15.47
N ILE A 279 -7.39 -45.63 -14.35
CA ILE A 279 -7.65 -47.00 -13.88
C ILE A 279 -8.67 -47.66 -14.79
N ASN A 280 -9.78 -46.97 -15.09
CA ASN A 280 -10.82 -47.51 -15.99
C ASN A 280 -10.27 -47.80 -17.39
N SER A 281 -9.39 -46.95 -17.95
CA SER A 281 -8.78 -47.21 -19.26
C SER A 281 -7.86 -48.43 -19.25
N LEU A 282 -7.12 -48.66 -18.16
CA LEU A 282 -6.27 -49.84 -18.00
C LEU A 282 -7.09 -51.13 -17.84
N GLU A 283 -8.25 -51.07 -17.17
CA GLU A 283 -9.17 -52.20 -17.05
C GLU A 283 -9.84 -52.55 -18.39
N GLU A 284 -10.22 -51.54 -19.18
CA GLU A 284 -10.77 -51.72 -20.53
C GLU A 284 -9.72 -52.35 -21.48
N ASP A 285 -8.48 -51.85 -21.48
CA ASP A 285 -7.38 -52.40 -22.27
C ASP A 285 -7.08 -53.87 -21.88
N MET A 286 -7.16 -54.19 -20.57
CA MET A 286 -6.96 -55.54 -20.06
C MET A 286 -8.10 -56.49 -20.46
N LEU A 287 -9.37 -56.03 -20.41
CA LEU A 287 -10.51 -56.81 -20.90
C LEU A 287 -10.37 -57.14 -22.40
N GLN A 288 -9.96 -56.14 -23.19
CA GLN A 288 -9.82 -56.29 -24.63
C GLN A 288 -8.68 -57.26 -25.00
N LEU A 289 -7.59 -57.27 -24.23
CA LEU A 289 -6.52 -58.27 -24.34
C LEU A 289 -6.99 -59.68 -23.97
N MET A 290 -7.88 -59.82 -22.98
CA MET A 290 -8.46 -61.11 -22.60
C MET A 290 -9.46 -61.65 -23.63
N GLU A 291 -10.21 -60.77 -24.31
CA GLU A 291 -11.11 -61.14 -25.40
C GLU A 291 -10.34 -61.62 -26.65
N LEU A 292 -9.24 -60.94 -27.02
CA LEU A 292 -8.36 -61.34 -28.13
C LEU A 292 -7.70 -62.71 -27.93
N GLN A 293 -7.45 -63.11 -26.67
CA GLN A 293 -6.90 -64.43 -26.36
C GLN A 293 -7.93 -65.57 -26.41
N ASN A 294 -9.23 -65.25 -26.41
CA ASN A 294 -10.31 -66.24 -26.48
C ASN A 294 -10.79 -66.53 -27.92
N GLU A 295 -10.49 -65.66 -28.90
CA GLU A 295 -10.85 -65.89 -30.31
C GLU A 295 -9.89 -66.83 -31.06
N ASP A 296 -8.70 -67.12 -30.50
CA ASP A 296 -7.67 -67.96 -31.14
C ASP A 296 -7.72 -69.45 -30.74
N SER A 297 -8.80 -69.94 -30.12
CA SER A 297 -8.96 -71.39 -29.88
C SER A 297 -9.42 -72.12 -31.16
N PRO A 298 -8.60 -72.98 -31.78
CA PRO A 298 -9.00 -73.70 -32.98
C PRO A 298 -10.07 -74.72 -32.61
N ASN A 299 -11.25 -74.61 -33.21
CA ASN A 299 -12.30 -75.62 -33.15
C ASN A 299 -11.84 -76.90 -33.89
N THR A 300 -11.05 -77.73 -33.23
CA THR A 300 -10.72 -79.08 -33.71
C THR A 300 -11.61 -80.08 -33.01
N ASN A 301 -12.76 -80.37 -33.61
CA ASN A 301 -13.35 -81.70 -33.54
C ASN A 301 -13.91 -82.08 -34.92
N ARG A 302 -13.01 -82.61 -35.75
CA ARG A 302 -13.33 -83.44 -36.91
C ARG A 302 -13.56 -84.88 -36.43
N SER A 303 -14.73 -85.40 -36.78
CA SER A 303 -15.04 -86.78 -37.15
C SER A 303 -13.87 -87.79 -37.17
N ASN A 304 -13.96 -88.80 -36.32
CA ASN A 304 -14.23 -90.21 -36.68
C ASN A 304 -14.52 -91.05 -35.43
#